data_AF-A0A2W6MXT0-F1
#
_entry.id   AF-A0A2W6MXT0-F1
#
_cell.length_a   1.000
_cell.length_b   1.000
_cell.length_c   1.000
_cell.angle_alpha   90.00
_cell.angle_beta   90.00
_cell.angle_gamma   90.00
#
_symmetry.space_group_name_H-M   'P 1'
#
loop_
_entity.id
_entity.type
_entity.pdbx_description
1 polymer ?
#
loop_
_entity_poly.entity_id
_entity_poly.type
_entity_poly.pdbx_seq_one_letter_code
_entity_poly.pdbx_strand_id
1 'polypeptide(L)'
;MANTEALAKLIEKLDEIKDAWQIYEIFEEERKKFNEEFALLEEDKKKLIETFNEISAKNAMLLAQNKDLEERNKILEQNLNKTNQPIYKIVQTEPKDTSFLQTQFENLKQSLQTIKDKQKNFKKPILEPLKKVEILYKNTEKLLAVPAKEYIPSSNTLPLEEYIKEFEKWLLEFDLEFSKFGIEIRDFNKEEEYE
;
A
#
# COMPACT_ATOMS: atom_id res chain seq x y z
N MET A 1 -45.77 70.33 -66.52
CA MET A 1 -44.99 69.11 -66.82
C MET A 1 -43.63 69.09 -66.13
N ALA A 2 -42.87 70.18 -66.08
CA ALA A 2 -41.56 70.20 -65.40
C ALA A 2 -41.62 69.91 -63.87
N ASN A 3 -42.63 70.44 -63.16
CA ASN A 3 -42.77 70.22 -61.71
C ASN A 3 -43.08 68.76 -61.33
N THR A 4 -43.82 68.03 -62.17
CA THR A 4 -44.16 66.62 -61.92
C THR A 4 -42.95 65.70 -62.12
N GLU A 5 -42.07 66.03 -63.06
CA GLU A 5 -40.84 65.28 -63.33
C GLU A 5 -39.77 65.52 -62.24
N ALA A 6 -39.67 66.76 -61.75
CA ALA A 6 -38.82 67.08 -60.60
C ALA A 6 -39.27 66.34 -59.32
N LEU A 7 -40.58 66.21 -59.12
CA LEU A 7 -41.14 65.52 -57.96
C LEU A 7 -40.90 64.01 -58.00
N ALA A 8 -40.99 63.39 -59.19
CA ALA A 8 -40.68 61.97 -59.38
C ALA A 8 -39.20 61.65 -59.06
N LYS A 9 -38.26 62.50 -59.54
CA LYS A 9 -36.83 62.35 -59.22
C LYS A 9 -36.52 62.52 -57.73
N LEU A 10 -37.27 63.39 -57.04
CA LEU A 10 -37.12 63.54 -55.59
C LEU A 10 -37.61 62.32 -54.81
N ILE A 11 -38.67 61.66 -55.29
CA ILE A 11 -39.17 60.41 -54.67
C ILE A 11 -38.16 59.27 -54.87
N GLU A 12 -37.62 59.12 -56.09
CA GLU A 12 -36.60 58.10 -56.38
C GLU A 12 -35.36 58.27 -55.49
N LYS A 13 -34.84 59.50 -55.36
CA LYS A 13 -33.74 59.79 -54.43
C LYS A 13 -34.08 59.55 -52.97
N LEU A 14 -35.34 59.79 -52.57
CA LEU A 14 -35.78 59.53 -51.21
C LEU A 14 -35.77 58.01 -50.91
N ASP A 15 -36.18 57.19 -51.87
CA ASP A 15 -36.17 55.74 -51.72
C ASP A 15 -34.74 55.17 -51.75
N GLU A 16 -33.85 55.68 -52.61
CA GLU A 16 -32.41 55.36 -52.57
C GLU A 16 -31.79 55.68 -51.19
N ILE A 17 -32.15 56.82 -50.59
CA ILE A 17 -31.68 57.22 -49.26
C ILE A 17 -32.19 56.25 -48.19
N LYS A 18 -33.46 55.81 -48.27
CA LYS A 18 -34.01 54.84 -47.30
C LYS A 18 -33.30 53.49 -47.39
N ASP A 19 -33.06 53.00 -48.59
CA ASP A 19 -32.36 51.72 -48.80
C ASP A 19 -30.92 51.81 -48.27
N ALA A 20 -30.23 52.92 -48.53
CA ALA A 20 -28.90 53.18 -47.96
C ALA A 20 -28.90 53.23 -46.43
N TRP A 21 -29.94 53.82 -45.82
CA TRP A 21 -30.10 53.85 -44.36
C TRP A 21 -30.34 52.46 -43.75
N GLN A 22 -31.16 51.62 -44.39
CA GLN A 22 -31.39 50.24 -43.92
C GLN A 22 -30.11 49.41 -43.99
N ILE A 23 -29.35 49.55 -45.07
CA ILE A 23 -28.03 48.90 -45.19
C ILE A 23 -27.10 49.39 -44.08
N TYR A 24 -27.07 50.69 -43.81
CA TYR A 24 -26.25 51.26 -42.74
C TYR A 24 -26.64 50.73 -41.34
N GLU A 25 -27.93 50.61 -41.03
CA GLU A 25 -28.39 50.03 -39.76
C GLU A 25 -27.94 48.58 -39.59
N ILE A 26 -28.06 47.75 -40.63
CA ILE A 26 -27.57 46.36 -40.62
C ILE A 26 -26.06 46.33 -40.36
N PHE A 27 -25.29 47.17 -41.04
CA PHE A 27 -23.83 47.24 -40.85
C PHE A 27 -23.44 47.70 -39.45
N GLU A 28 -24.15 48.67 -38.86
CA GLU A 28 -23.87 49.11 -37.49
C GLU A 28 -24.19 48.02 -36.46
N GLU A 29 -25.28 47.26 -36.64
CA GLU A 29 -25.60 46.12 -35.79
C GLU A 29 -24.54 45.02 -35.90
N GLU A 30 -24.12 44.66 -37.11
CA GLU A 30 -23.05 43.68 -37.32
C GLU A 30 -21.72 44.16 -36.74
N ARG A 31 -21.37 45.44 -36.93
CA ARG A 31 -20.16 46.03 -36.35
C ARG A 31 -20.18 45.95 -34.83
N LYS A 32 -21.34 46.19 -34.21
CA LYS A 32 -21.49 46.08 -32.75
C LYS A 32 -21.28 44.65 -32.27
N LYS A 33 -21.93 43.67 -32.91
CA LYS A 33 -21.74 42.24 -32.60
C LYS A 33 -20.29 41.80 -32.78
N PHE A 34 -19.66 42.21 -33.88
CA PHE A 34 -18.24 41.92 -34.13
C PHE A 34 -17.33 42.47 -33.03
N ASN A 35 -17.57 43.71 -32.58
CA ASN A 35 -16.76 44.31 -31.51
C ASN A 35 -16.96 43.59 -30.16
N GLU A 36 -18.19 43.15 -29.87
CA GLU A 36 -18.48 42.36 -28.67
C GLU A 36 -17.77 40.99 -28.71
N GLU A 37 -17.85 40.27 -29.84
CA GLU A 37 -17.14 39.00 -30.03
C GLU A 37 -15.62 39.18 -29.98
N PHE A 38 -15.10 40.25 -30.57
CA PHE A 38 -13.69 40.57 -30.55
C PHE A 38 -13.18 40.84 -29.13
N ALA A 39 -13.96 41.58 -28.32
CA ALA A 39 -13.61 41.85 -26.92
C ALA A 39 -13.59 40.56 -26.07
N LEU A 40 -14.55 39.66 -26.28
CA LEU A 40 -14.57 38.35 -25.63
C LEU A 40 -13.35 37.52 -26.03
N LEU A 41 -12.98 37.52 -27.32
CA LEU A 41 -11.82 36.81 -27.82
C LEU A 41 -10.50 37.35 -27.25
N GLU A 42 -10.40 38.68 -27.05
CA GLU A 42 -9.25 39.28 -26.37
C GLU A 42 -9.15 38.83 -24.90
N GLU A 43 -10.27 38.74 -24.20
CA GLU A 43 -10.32 38.25 -22.82
C GLU A 43 -9.91 36.77 -22.73
N ASP A 44 -10.43 35.93 -23.62
CA ASP A 44 -10.10 34.50 -23.69
C ASP A 44 -8.63 34.29 -24.02
N LYS A 45 -8.08 35.07 -24.96
CA LYS A 45 -6.63 35.06 -25.26
C LYS A 45 -5.81 35.41 -24.03
N LYS A 46 -6.22 36.40 -23.24
CA LYS A 46 -5.52 36.80 -22.01
C LYS A 46 -5.55 35.67 -20.98
N LYS A 47 -6.71 35.07 -20.72
CA LYS A 47 -6.85 33.91 -19.81
C LYS A 47 -6.01 32.72 -20.28
N LEU A 48 -5.94 32.47 -21.59
CA LEU A 48 -5.12 31.40 -22.14
C LEU A 48 -3.63 31.64 -21.90
N ILE A 49 -3.15 32.87 -22.04
CA ILE A 49 -1.76 33.22 -21.76
C ILE A 49 -1.44 33.07 -20.26
N GLU A 50 -2.34 33.52 -19.38
CA GLU A 50 -2.17 33.37 -17.92
C GLU A 50 -2.10 31.90 -17.52
N THR A 51 -3.05 31.07 -17.98
CA THR A 51 -3.06 29.63 -17.71
C THR A 51 -1.84 28.92 -18.30
N PHE A 52 -1.41 29.28 -19.50
CA PHE A 52 -0.18 28.74 -20.11
C PHE A 52 1.06 29.06 -19.27
N ASN A 53 1.18 30.29 -18.77
CA ASN A 53 2.31 30.71 -17.95
C ASN A 53 2.32 29.97 -16.60
N GLU A 54 1.17 29.81 -15.96
CA GLU A 54 1.04 29.03 -14.72
C GLU A 54 1.43 27.56 -14.92
N ILE A 55 0.97 26.93 -16.00
CA ILE A 55 1.31 25.54 -16.33
C ILE A 55 2.81 25.43 -16.62
N SER A 56 3.37 26.37 -17.38
CA SER A 56 4.80 26.40 -17.71
C SER A 56 5.66 26.53 -16.46
N ALA A 57 5.27 27.39 -15.51
CA ALA A 57 5.95 27.52 -14.23
C ALA A 57 5.89 26.23 -13.40
N LYS A 58 4.71 25.60 -13.30
CA LYS A 58 4.54 24.31 -12.61
C LYS A 58 5.41 23.22 -13.25
N ASN A 59 5.45 23.15 -14.58
CA ASN A 59 6.29 22.18 -15.30
C ASN A 59 7.78 22.41 -15.04
N ALA A 60 8.24 23.67 -15.00
CA ALA A 60 9.63 23.98 -14.65
C ALA A 60 9.99 23.52 -13.23
N MET A 61 9.08 23.71 -12.27
CA MET A 61 9.28 23.22 -10.89
C MET A 61 9.33 21.69 -10.83
N LEU A 62 8.44 21.00 -11.53
CA LEU A 62 8.44 19.53 -11.58
C LEU A 62 9.72 18.98 -12.23
N LEU A 63 10.23 19.62 -13.28
CA LEU A 63 11.49 19.24 -13.91
C LEU A 63 12.68 19.40 -12.95
N ALA A 64 12.69 20.46 -12.13
CA ALA A 64 13.71 20.64 -11.10
C ALA A 64 13.63 19.54 -10.03
N GLN A 65 12.43 19.24 -9.53
CA GLN A 65 12.21 18.16 -8.56
C GLN A 65 12.62 16.79 -9.11
N ASN A 66 12.33 16.50 -10.37
CA ASN A 66 12.75 15.25 -11.00
C ASN A 66 14.28 15.13 -11.07
N LYS A 67 14.99 16.21 -11.42
CA LYS A 67 16.46 16.20 -11.42
C LYS A 67 17.04 15.94 -10.02
N ASP A 68 16.48 16.58 -8.99
CA ASP A 68 16.91 16.36 -7.61
C ASP A 68 16.68 14.89 -7.18
N LEU A 69 15.56 14.30 -7.59
CA LEU A 69 15.24 12.89 -7.31
C LEU A 69 16.16 11.93 -8.08
N GLU A 70 16.46 12.21 -9.35
CA GLU A 70 17.41 11.43 -10.14
C GLU A 70 18.81 11.45 -9.51
N GLU A 71 19.27 12.61 -9.02
CA GLU A 71 20.54 12.72 -8.33
C GLU A 71 20.55 11.92 -7.02
N ARG A 72 19.48 12.01 -6.22
CA ARG A 72 19.32 11.19 -5.01
C ARG A 72 19.30 9.70 -5.30
N ASN A 73 18.59 9.27 -6.35
CA ASN A 73 18.58 7.88 -6.77
C ASN A 73 19.97 7.41 -7.17
N LYS A 74 20.71 8.21 -7.94
CA LYS A 74 22.10 7.89 -8.32
C LYS A 74 23.00 7.74 -7.09
N ILE A 75 22.86 8.61 -6.09
CA ILE A 75 23.61 8.50 -4.83
C ILE A 75 23.23 7.22 -4.08
N LEU A 76 21.95 6.88 -4.00
CA LEU A 76 21.46 5.64 -3.38
C LEU A 76 21.98 4.39 -4.10
N GLU A 77 21.95 4.36 -5.43
CA GLU A 77 22.51 3.27 -6.23
C GLU A 77 24.02 3.11 -6.00
N GLN A 78 24.77 4.22 -5.95
CA GLN A 78 26.19 4.19 -5.62
C GLN A 78 26.44 3.65 -4.21
N ASN A 79 25.61 4.02 -3.24
CA ASN A 79 25.70 3.51 -1.87
C ASN A 79 25.36 2.03 -1.81
N LEU A 80 24.30 1.57 -2.48
CA LEU A 80 23.96 0.15 -2.61
C LEU A 80 25.10 -0.65 -3.26
N ASN A 81 25.70 -0.13 -4.33
CA ASN A 81 26.84 -0.80 -4.98
C ASN A 81 28.06 -0.88 -4.05
N LYS A 82 28.34 0.17 -3.26
CA LYS A 82 29.41 0.14 -2.24
C LYS A 82 29.12 -0.84 -1.11
N THR A 83 27.87 -0.95 -0.66
CA THR A 83 27.45 -1.88 0.40
C THR A 83 27.39 -3.32 -0.10
N ASN A 84 27.04 -3.55 -1.38
CA ASN A 84 26.93 -4.88 -1.97
C ASN A 84 28.26 -5.44 -2.47
N GLN A 85 29.23 -4.61 -2.86
CA GLN A 85 30.56 -5.08 -3.26
C GLN A 85 31.27 -6.00 -2.24
N PRO A 86 31.29 -5.70 -0.92
CA PRO A 86 31.84 -6.64 0.05
C PRO A 86 30.99 -7.91 0.18
N ILE A 87 29.67 -7.83 0.01
CA ILE A 87 28.76 -9.00 0.09
C ILE A 87 29.02 -9.95 -1.09
N TYR A 88 29.14 -9.44 -2.32
CA TYR A 88 29.43 -10.27 -3.50
C TYR A 88 30.84 -10.88 -3.48
N LYS A 89 31.84 -10.18 -2.93
CA LYS A 89 33.19 -10.74 -2.77
C LYS A 89 33.25 -11.88 -1.76
N ILE A 90 32.44 -11.84 -0.71
CA ILE A 90 32.33 -12.95 0.26
C ILE A 90 31.62 -14.16 -0.37
N VAL A 91 30.69 -13.94 -1.30
CA VAL A 91 29.91 -15.03 -1.94
C VAL A 91 30.68 -15.76 -3.06
N GLN A 92 31.71 -15.13 -3.68
CA GLN A 92 32.44 -15.74 -4.81
C GLN A 92 33.75 -16.45 -4.44
N THR A 93 34.27 -16.34 -3.20
CA THR A 93 35.61 -16.86 -2.86
C THR A 93 35.63 -18.12 -2.00
N GLU A 94 34.49 -18.62 -1.54
CA GLU A 94 34.43 -19.89 -0.81
C GLU A 94 33.48 -20.83 -1.55
N PRO A 95 33.83 -22.12 -1.75
CA PRO A 95 32.80 -23.10 -2.05
C PRO A 95 31.78 -22.98 -0.91
N LYS A 96 30.52 -22.69 -1.25
CA LYS A 96 29.45 -22.64 -0.25
C LYS A 96 29.36 -24.03 0.37
N ASP A 97 30.06 -24.24 1.48
CA ASP A 97 29.97 -25.46 2.25
C ASP A 97 28.62 -25.45 2.96
N THR A 98 27.58 -25.84 2.23
CA THR A 98 26.21 -25.97 2.72
C THR A 98 26.06 -27.15 3.66
N SER A 99 27.11 -27.96 3.89
CA SER A 99 27.08 -29.11 4.80
C SER A 99 26.63 -28.71 6.22
N PHE A 100 27.02 -27.53 6.69
CA PHE A 100 26.54 -27.00 7.96
C PHE A 100 25.03 -26.77 7.95
N LEU A 101 24.49 -26.09 6.93
CA LEU A 101 23.06 -25.82 6.79
C LEU A 101 22.26 -27.12 6.62
N GLN A 102 22.78 -28.06 5.84
CA GLN A 102 22.21 -29.40 5.66
C GLN A 102 22.14 -30.15 7.01
N THR A 103 23.23 -30.09 7.79
CA THR A 103 23.31 -30.70 9.11
C THR A 103 22.32 -30.07 10.09
N GLN A 104 22.21 -28.74 10.10
CA GLN A 104 21.23 -28.03 10.94
C GLN A 104 19.80 -28.37 10.54
N PHE A 105 19.51 -28.48 9.24
CA PHE A 105 18.21 -28.88 8.74
C PHE A 105 17.82 -30.30 9.19
N GLU A 106 18.71 -31.28 9.02
CA GLU A 106 18.44 -32.66 9.47
C GLU A 106 18.31 -32.77 11.00
N ASN A 107 19.11 -32.01 11.76
CA ASN A 107 18.96 -31.92 13.22
C ASN A 107 17.60 -31.35 13.64
N LEU A 108 17.13 -30.31 12.96
CA LEU A 108 15.83 -29.69 13.22
C LEU A 108 14.69 -30.63 12.85
N LYS A 109 14.81 -31.35 11.73
CA LYS A 109 13.87 -32.40 11.31
C LYS A 109 13.76 -33.53 12.34
N GLN A 110 14.90 -33.99 12.88
CA GLN A 110 14.92 -35.02 13.91
C GLN A 110 14.31 -34.54 15.23
N SER A 111 14.57 -33.27 15.59
CA SER A 111 13.97 -32.63 16.76
C SER A 111 12.45 -32.50 16.62
N LEU A 112 11.98 -32.09 15.44
CA LEU A 112 10.55 -32.03 15.12
C LEU A 112 9.87 -33.39 15.19
N GLN A 113 10.50 -34.42 14.62
CA GLN A 113 9.99 -35.77 14.69
C GLN A 113 9.88 -36.27 16.15
N THR A 114 10.90 -35.98 16.96
CA THR A 114 10.89 -36.30 18.39
C THR A 114 9.75 -35.62 19.13
N ILE A 115 9.46 -34.34 18.82
CA ILE A 115 8.36 -33.59 19.42
C ILE A 115 7.01 -34.20 19.00
N LYS A 116 6.83 -34.53 17.71
CA LYS A 116 5.62 -35.20 17.22
C LYS A 116 5.39 -36.54 17.89
N ASP A 117 6.43 -37.34 18.08
CA ASP A 117 6.33 -38.64 18.73
C ASP A 117 6.04 -38.52 20.23
N LYS A 118 6.62 -37.51 20.91
CA LYS A 118 6.27 -37.18 22.29
C LYS A 118 4.82 -36.70 22.40
N GLN A 119 4.34 -35.91 21.45
CA GLN A 119 2.96 -35.43 21.40
C GLN A 119 1.97 -36.59 21.18
N LYS A 120 2.24 -37.50 20.24
CA LYS A 120 1.40 -38.71 20.04
C LYS A 120 1.29 -39.56 21.29
N ASN A 121 2.38 -39.66 22.05
CA ASN A 121 2.43 -40.40 23.31
C ASN A 121 1.99 -39.56 24.52
N PHE A 122 1.71 -38.26 24.33
CA PHE A 122 1.27 -37.38 25.40
C PHE A 122 -0.18 -37.71 25.75
N LYS A 123 -0.35 -38.38 26.88
CA LYS A 123 -1.67 -38.54 27.48
C LYS A 123 -1.99 -37.25 28.24
N LYS A 124 -2.92 -36.46 27.72
CA LYS A 124 -3.41 -35.27 28.41
C LYS A 124 -3.82 -35.67 29.83
N PRO A 125 -3.17 -35.12 30.87
CA PRO A 125 -3.52 -35.47 32.24
C PRO A 125 -4.97 -35.06 32.50
N ILE A 126 -5.73 -35.97 33.10
CA ILE A 126 -7.07 -35.65 33.60
C ILE A 126 -6.84 -34.72 34.80
N LEU A 127 -7.16 -33.45 34.65
CA LEU A 127 -7.03 -32.46 35.72
C LEU A 127 -8.21 -32.64 36.68
N GLU A 128 -8.02 -33.45 37.71
CA GLU A 128 -8.98 -33.54 38.80
C GLU A 128 -8.91 -32.27 39.68
N PRO A 129 -10.06 -31.77 40.18
CA PRO A 129 -10.07 -30.59 41.02
C PRO A 129 -9.31 -30.86 42.33
N LEU A 130 -8.30 -30.03 42.62
CA LEU A 130 -7.53 -30.10 43.84
C LEU A 130 -8.44 -29.84 45.06
N LYS A 131 -8.39 -30.74 46.05
CA LYS A 131 -9.05 -30.55 47.35
C LYS A 131 -8.31 -29.45 48.12
N LYS A 132 -9.00 -28.39 48.48
CA LYS A 132 -8.48 -27.40 49.45
C LYS A 132 -8.35 -28.10 50.81
N VAL A 133 -7.40 -27.69 51.66
CA VAL A 133 -7.22 -28.27 53.00
C VAL A 133 -7.69 -27.24 54.03
N GLU A 134 -8.67 -27.59 54.85
CA GLU A 134 -9.08 -26.78 55.98
C GLU A 134 -8.21 -27.12 57.19
N ILE A 135 -7.58 -26.10 57.78
CA ILE A 135 -6.79 -26.25 59.00
C ILE A 135 -7.67 -25.83 60.17
N LEU A 136 -8.05 -26.79 61.01
CA LEU A 136 -8.81 -26.53 62.23
C LEU A 136 -7.86 -26.14 63.37
N TYR A 137 -8.14 -24.99 63.98
CA TYR A 137 -7.43 -24.51 65.16
C TYR A 137 -8.34 -24.55 66.38
N LYS A 138 -7.79 -24.91 67.54
CA LYS A 138 -8.43 -24.75 68.85
C LYS A 138 -7.39 -24.23 69.82
N ASN A 139 -7.70 -23.14 70.52
CA ASN A 139 -6.79 -22.51 71.48
C ASN A 139 -5.37 -22.27 70.92
N THR A 140 -5.28 -21.70 69.71
CA THR A 140 -4.03 -21.38 68.99
C THR A 140 -3.12 -22.56 68.59
N GLU A 141 -3.48 -23.80 68.91
CA GLU A 141 -2.79 -24.99 68.43
C GLU A 141 -3.50 -25.62 67.22
N LYS A 142 -2.69 -26.05 66.24
CA LYS A 142 -3.15 -26.70 65.01
C LYS A 142 -3.56 -28.14 65.32
N LEU A 143 -4.85 -28.46 65.22
CA LEU A 143 -5.40 -29.75 65.63
C LEU A 143 -5.29 -30.84 64.56
N LEU A 144 -5.77 -30.57 63.34
CA LEU A 144 -5.75 -31.54 62.25
C LEU A 144 -5.98 -30.84 60.89
N ALA A 145 -5.39 -31.37 59.84
CA ALA A 145 -5.68 -30.99 58.46
C ALA A 145 -6.80 -31.90 57.92
N VAL A 146 -7.95 -31.32 57.57
CA VAL A 146 -9.10 -32.07 57.01
C VAL A 146 -9.29 -31.62 55.55
N PRO A 147 -9.62 -32.52 54.61
CA PRO A 147 -9.98 -32.10 53.26
C PRO A 147 -11.19 -31.14 53.33
N ALA A 148 -11.04 -29.94 52.76
CA ALA A 148 -12.08 -28.92 52.72
C ALA A 148 -13.28 -29.38 51.89
N LYS A 149 -14.46 -28.85 52.20
CA LYS A 149 -15.69 -29.15 51.45
C LYS A 149 -15.75 -28.46 50.08
N GLU A 150 -14.92 -27.46 49.85
CA GLU A 150 -14.83 -26.69 48.60
C GLU A 150 -13.64 -27.16 47.76
N TYR A 151 -13.93 -27.47 46.49
CA TYR A 151 -12.95 -27.81 45.47
C TYR A 151 -12.47 -26.55 44.75
N ILE A 152 -11.22 -26.53 44.29
CA ILE A 152 -10.77 -25.47 43.37
C ILE A 152 -11.57 -25.61 42.06
N PRO A 153 -12.25 -24.56 41.56
CA PRO A 153 -13.03 -24.65 40.33
C PRO A 153 -12.15 -24.96 39.12
N SER A 154 -12.63 -25.84 38.23
CA SER A 154 -11.98 -26.16 36.94
C SER A 154 -11.89 -24.95 35.99
N SER A 155 -12.51 -23.82 36.31
CA SER A 155 -12.31 -22.57 35.57
C SER A 155 -10.85 -22.12 35.56
N ASN A 156 -10.07 -22.49 36.58
CA ASN A 156 -8.64 -22.18 36.65
C ASN A 156 -7.79 -23.01 35.68
N THR A 157 -8.33 -24.08 35.08
CA THR A 157 -7.63 -24.91 34.09
C THR A 157 -7.96 -24.53 32.65
N LEU A 158 -9.02 -23.74 32.42
CA LEU A 158 -9.39 -23.23 31.09
C LEU A 158 -8.23 -22.51 30.37
N PRO A 159 -7.46 -21.60 31.01
CA PRO A 159 -6.36 -20.92 30.34
C PRO A 159 -5.25 -21.88 29.92
N LEU A 160 -5.01 -22.94 30.71
CA LEU A 160 -4.01 -23.95 30.38
C LEU A 160 -4.44 -24.80 29.19
N GLU A 161 -5.74 -25.12 29.09
CA GLU A 161 -6.29 -25.86 27.94
C GLU A 161 -6.27 -25.04 26.65
N GLU A 162 -6.56 -23.74 26.74
CA GLU A 162 -6.44 -22.81 25.61
C GLU A 162 -4.98 -22.70 25.15
N TYR A 163 -4.04 -22.56 26.09
CA TYR A 163 -2.61 -22.52 25.77
C TYR A 163 -2.11 -23.80 25.10
N ILE A 164 -2.58 -24.97 25.55
CA ILE A 164 -2.27 -26.25 24.90
C ILE A 164 -2.79 -26.27 23.46
N LYS A 165 -4.03 -25.82 23.22
CA LYS A 165 -4.59 -25.76 21.85
C LYS A 165 -3.83 -24.79 20.94
N GLU A 166 -3.45 -23.62 21.45
CA GLU A 166 -2.64 -22.66 20.70
C GLU A 166 -1.28 -23.24 20.36
N PHE A 167 -0.63 -23.92 21.32
CA PHE A 167 0.64 -24.59 21.09
C PHE A 167 0.54 -25.70 20.04
N GLU A 168 -0.53 -26.50 20.06
CA GLU A 168 -0.79 -27.52 19.03
C GLU A 168 -0.96 -26.91 17.64
N LYS A 169 -1.66 -25.77 17.54
CA LYS A 169 -1.82 -25.04 16.29
C LYS A 169 -0.48 -24.51 15.78
N TRP A 170 0.32 -23.91 16.67
CA TRP A 170 1.65 -23.40 16.35
C TRP A 170 2.58 -24.50 15.86
N LEU A 171 2.56 -25.69 16.47
CA LEU A 171 3.32 -26.84 16.01
C LEU A 171 2.95 -27.26 14.57
N LEU A 172 1.67 -27.21 14.21
CA LEU A 172 1.22 -27.53 12.86
C LEU A 172 1.68 -26.48 11.83
N GLU A 173 1.57 -25.20 12.17
CA GLU A 173 2.05 -24.09 11.33
C GLU A 173 3.57 -24.19 11.13
N PHE A 174 4.31 -24.47 12.19
CA PHE A 174 5.76 -24.66 12.13
C PHE A 174 6.15 -25.85 11.24
N ASP A 175 5.38 -26.95 11.26
CA ASP A 175 5.63 -28.11 10.40
C ASP A 175 5.44 -27.79 8.90
N LEU A 176 4.46 -26.94 8.57
CA LEU A 176 4.22 -26.49 7.19
C LEU A 176 5.36 -25.58 6.70
N GLU A 177 5.76 -24.61 7.51
CA GLU A 177 6.90 -23.72 7.17
C GLU A 177 8.21 -24.52 7.07
N PHE A 178 8.44 -25.48 7.97
CA PHE A 178 9.60 -26.36 7.89
C PHE A 178 9.62 -27.20 6.61
N SER A 179 8.45 -27.67 6.16
CA SER A 179 8.32 -28.40 4.89
C SER A 179 8.62 -27.53 3.67
N LYS A 180 8.19 -26.27 3.66
CA LYS A 180 8.55 -25.30 2.61
C LYS A 180 10.05 -25.05 2.57
N PHE A 181 10.66 -24.82 3.72
CA PHE A 181 12.10 -24.61 3.81
C PHE A 181 12.91 -25.82 3.31
N GLY A 182 12.43 -27.05 3.55
CA GLY A 182 13.02 -28.25 2.97
C GLY A 182 12.94 -28.33 1.44
N ILE A 183 11.88 -27.79 0.83
CA ILE A 183 11.76 -27.67 -0.62
C ILE A 183 12.76 -26.64 -1.15
N GLU A 184 12.89 -25.50 -0.49
CA GLU A 184 13.82 -24.43 -0.87
C GLU A 184 15.29 -24.89 -0.79
N ILE A 185 15.70 -25.61 0.27
CA ILE A 185 17.05 -26.19 0.35
C ILE A 185 17.30 -27.18 -0.79
N ARG A 186 16.32 -28.03 -1.09
CA ARG A 186 16.45 -29.01 -2.17
C ARG A 186 16.60 -28.32 -3.52
N ASP A 187 15.82 -27.28 -3.77
CA ASP A 187 15.83 -26.56 -5.05
C ASP A 187 17.14 -25.75 -5.19
N PHE A 188 17.62 -25.13 -4.12
CA PHE A 188 18.94 -24.49 -4.06
C PHE A 188 20.09 -25.46 -4.39
N ASN A 189 20.07 -26.66 -3.81
CA ASN A 189 21.10 -27.68 -4.09
C ASN A 189 20.98 -28.29 -5.50
N LYS A 190 19.81 -28.21 -6.16
CA LYS A 190 19.61 -28.72 -7.53
C LYS A 190 20.06 -27.72 -8.59
N GLU A 191 19.99 -26.43 -8.31
CA GLU A 191 20.56 -25.40 -9.20
C GLU A 191 22.07 -25.57 -9.35
N GLU A 192 22.76 -26.18 -8.36
CA GLU A 192 24.20 -26.51 -8.42
C GLU A 192 24.55 -27.72 -9.33
N GLU A 193 23.60 -28.55 -9.77
CA GLU A 193 23.89 -29.70 -10.67
C GLU A 193 23.91 -29.32 -12.16
N TYR A 194 23.49 -28.10 -12.52
CA TYR A 194 23.35 -27.64 -13.91
C TYR A 194 24.27 -26.45 -14.29
N GLU A 195 25.15 -26.00 -13.39
CA GLU A 195 26.29 -25.10 -13.68
C GLU A 195 27.61 -25.87 -13.79
#